data_AF-A0A518V9P1-F1
#
_entry.id   AF-A0A518V9P1-F1
#
_cell.length_a   1.000
_cell.length_b   1.000
_cell.length_c   1.000
_cell.angle_alpha   90.00
_cell.angle_beta   90.00
_cell.angle_gamma   90.00
#
_symmetry.space_group_name_H-M   'P 1'
#
loop_
_entity.id
_entity.type
_entity.pdbx_description
1 polymer ?
#
loop_
_entity_poly.entity_id
_entity_poly.type
_entity_poly.pdbx_seq_one_letter_code
_entity_poly.pdbx_strand_id
1 'polypeptide(L)'
;MKKALLFLLFVTMLAIPFQQTSAHPGRTDKNGGHTCRTNCEKWGLSYGEYHYHNGGGSSPAKSASPAKSPGKNSTPAAKPAVKATPVVQKKTIIAVDQAPVYSTPATTASVTTNLWYGYEVKDKGGFTDFASIDQGYLSKTLLTQYNVITPKKVRIQADKGYFYATPSTESKARGSASLHAEVSVVGENQTWYFGSSKDSNGKVIVGFVSKSIAY
;
A
#
# COMPACT_ATOMS: atom_id res chain seq x y z
N MET A 1 -36.95 -40.61 0.64
CA MET A 1 -35.72 -40.14 -0.06
C MET A 1 -35.72 -38.62 -0.27
N LYS A 2 -36.73 -38.03 -0.95
CA LYS A 2 -36.78 -36.58 -1.27
C LYS A 2 -36.75 -35.64 -0.04
N LYS A 3 -37.36 -36.03 1.08
CA LYS A 3 -37.40 -35.23 2.33
C LYS A 3 -36.03 -35.16 3.04
N ALA A 4 -35.24 -36.24 2.99
CA ALA A 4 -33.90 -36.28 3.56
C ALA A 4 -32.91 -35.46 2.72
N LEU A 5 -33.07 -35.47 1.39
CA LEU A 5 -32.28 -34.63 0.48
C LEU A 5 -32.56 -33.14 0.69
N LEU A 6 -33.82 -32.74 0.87
CA LEU A 6 -34.19 -31.36 1.18
C LEU A 6 -33.66 -30.90 2.54
N PHE A 7 -33.69 -31.79 3.53
CA PHE A 7 -33.12 -31.50 4.85
C PHE A 7 -31.59 -31.32 4.79
N LEU A 8 -30.90 -32.19 4.05
CA LEU A 8 -29.46 -32.08 3.85
C LEU A 8 -29.08 -30.77 3.14
N LEU A 9 -29.84 -30.37 2.12
CA LEU A 9 -29.63 -29.10 1.39
C LEU A 9 -29.81 -27.88 2.31
N PHE A 10 -30.81 -27.92 3.18
CA PHE A 10 -31.08 -26.85 4.15
C PHE A 10 -29.96 -26.73 5.19
N VAL A 11 -29.45 -27.84 5.70
CA VAL A 11 -28.32 -27.86 6.65
C VAL A 11 -27.03 -27.34 6.00
N THR A 12 -26.78 -27.65 4.72
CA THR A 12 -25.59 -27.13 4.01
C THR A 12 -25.64 -25.62 3.76
N MET A 13 -26.82 -25.03 3.57
CA MET A 13 -26.97 -23.57 3.43
C MET A 13 -26.69 -22.82 4.73
N LEU A 14 -26.96 -23.43 5.88
CA LEU A 14 -26.76 -22.80 7.20
C LEU A 14 -25.29 -22.81 7.66
N ALA A 15 -24.44 -23.61 7.02
CA ALA A 15 -23.02 -23.74 7.35
C ALA A 15 -22.11 -22.71 6.66
N ILE A 16 -22.67 -21.78 5.87
CA ILE A 16 -21.87 -20.73 5.22
C ILE A 16 -21.59 -19.61 6.24
N PRO A 17 -20.31 -19.30 6.54
CA PRO A 17 -19.99 -18.22 7.46
C PRO A 17 -20.41 -16.87 6.85
N PHE A 18 -21.24 -16.13 7.59
CA PHE A 18 -21.57 -14.75 7.25
C PHE A 18 -20.30 -13.89 7.34
N GLN A 19 -19.80 -13.46 6.18
CA GLN A 19 -18.72 -12.49 6.13
C GLN A 19 -19.26 -11.16 6.69
N GLN A 20 -18.78 -10.76 7.87
CA GLN A 20 -19.14 -9.48 8.47
C GLN A 20 -18.50 -8.35 7.67
N THR A 21 -19.26 -7.78 6.74
CA THR A 21 -18.84 -6.56 6.04
C THR A 21 -18.88 -5.41 7.03
N SER A 22 -17.71 -5.02 7.54
CA SER A 22 -17.61 -3.90 8.48
C SER A 22 -17.71 -2.61 7.67
N ALA A 23 -18.92 -2.03 7.63
CA ALA A 23 -19.15 -0.72 7.04
C ALA A 23 -18.62 0.35 8.00
N HIS A 24 -17.70 1.20 7.52
CA HIS A 24 -17.19 2.30 8.33
C HIS A 24 -18.27 3.38 8.53
N PRO A 25 -18.24 4.09 9.65
CA PRO A 25 -19.15 5.20 9.90
C PRO A 25 -18.83 6.37 8.95
N GLY A 26 -19.86 6.94 8.34
CA GLY A 26 -19.73 7.96 7.31
C GLY A 26 -20.66 7.63 6.16
N ARG A 27 -21.90 8.11 6.23
CA ARG A 27 -22.88 7.91 5.16
C ARG A 27 -22.34 8.53 3.87
N THR A 28 -22.34 7.76 2.78
CA THR A 28 -21.96 8.26 1.47
C THR A 28 -22.86 9.43 1.07
N ASP A 29 -22.25 10.54 0.70
CA ASP A 29 -22.94 11.75 0.25
C ASP A 29 -23.26 11.69 -1.25
N LYS A 30 -23.91 12.75 -1.74
CA LYS A 30 -24.35 12.87 -3.15
C LYS A 30 -23.19 12.83 -4.17
N ASN A 31 -21.95 13.06 -3.74
CA ASN A 31 -20.77 13.04 -4.60
C ASN A 31 -20.14 11.63 -4.65
N GLY A 32 -20.66 10.65 -3.91
CA GLY A 32 -20.14 9.28 -3.90
C GLY A 32 -18.95 9.07 -2.97
N GLY A 33 -18.72 9.97 -2.00
CA GLY A 33 -17.74 9.82 -0.93
C GLY A 33 -18.32 10.10 0.45
N HIS A 34 -17.49 10.15 1.48
CA HIS A 34 -17.91 10.51 2.84
C HIS A 34 -16.73 11.14 3.60
N THR A 35 -17.05 11.96 4.61
CA THR A 35 -16.04 12.43 5.57
C THR A 35 -16.03 11.54 6.80
N CYS A 36 -14.86 11.05 7.19
CA CYS A 36 -14.73 10.34 8.44
C CYS A 36 -14.80 11.31 9.63
N ARG A 37 -15.74 11.08 10.55
CA ARG A 37 -15.96 11.91 11.74
C ARG A 37 -15.93 11.14 13.06
N THR A 38 -15.92 9.81 13.02
CA THR A 38 -15.87 8.96 14.22
C THR A 38 -15.03 7.72 13.95
N ASN A 39 -14.19 7.34 14.91
CA ASN A 39 -13.36 6.12 14.86
C ASN A 39 -12.49 5.97 13.60
N CYS A 40 -11.99 7.07 13.03
CA CYS A 40 -11.31 7.10 11.73
C CYS A 40 -10.04 6.25 11.71
N GLU A 41 -9.33 6.24 12.83
CA GLU A 41 -8.09 5.50 13.02
C GLU A 41 -8.31 3.98 12.87
N LYS A 42 -9.50 3.48 13.25
CA LYS A 42 -9.86 2.05 13.07
C LYS A 42 -9.96 1.65 11.60
N TRP A 43 -10.14 2.62 10.71
CA TRP A 43 -10.27 2.44 9.27
C TRP A 43 -9.05 2.98 8.51
N GLY A 44 -7.98 3.34 9.22
CA GLY A 44 -6.76 3.89 8.64
C GLY A 44 -6.93 5.28 8.02
N LEU A 45 -7.94 6.05 8.45
CA LEU A 45 -8.22 7.42 8.02
C LEU A 45 -7.95 8.41 9.15
N SER A 46 -7.65 9.65 8.81
CA SER A 46 -7.55 10.76 9.77
C SER A 46 -8.92 11.35 10.07
N TYR A 47 -9.09 11.94 11.25
CA TYR A 47 -10.31 12.69 11.58
C TYR A 47 -10.53 13.83 10.57
N GLY A 48 -11.70 13.87 9.95
CA GLY A 48 -12.07 14.87 8.94
C GLY A 48 -11.58 14.55 7.52
N GLU A 49 -10.93 13.41 7.31
CA GLU A 49 -10.51 12.97 5.98
C GLU A 49 -11.73 12.58 5.12
N TYR A 50 -11.73 13.02 3.86
CA TYR A 50 -12.80 12.73 2.89
C TYR A 50 -12.38 11.58 1.97
N HIS A 51 -13.20 10.54 1.87
CA HIS A 51 -12.92 9.30 1.15
C HIS A 51 -14.00 9.02 0.11
N TYR A 52 -13.62 8.78 -1.15
CA TYR A 52 -14.52 8.46 -2.25
C TYR A 52 -14.70 6.94 -2.46
N HIS A 53 -15.93 6.48 -2.68
CA HIS A 53 -16.25 5.07 -2.95
C HIS A 53 -16.27 4.70 -4.44
N ASN A 54 -16.29 5.68 -5.34
CA ASN A 54 -16.26 5.44 -6.78
C ASN A 54 -14.80 5.48 -7.27
N GLY A 55 -14.34 4.43 -7.92
CA GLY A 55 -12.98 4.25 -8.45
C GLY A 55 -12.56 5.23 -9.56
N GLY A 56 -12.78 6.52 -9.38
CA GLY A 56 -12.30 7.60 -10.23
C GLY A 56 -11.59 8.63 -9.35
N GLY A 57 -10.27 8.70 -9.49
CA GLY A 57 -9.49 9.80 -8.92
C GLY A 57 -10.02 11.12 -9.46
N SER A 58 -10.30 12.06 -8.57
CA SER A 58 -10.45 13.48 -8.89
C SER A 58 -10.14 14.28 -7.64
N SER A 59 -8.85 14.47 -7.37
CA SER A 59 -8.45 15.73 -6.72
C SER A 59 -8.88 16.87 -7.66
N PRO A 60 -9.60 17.89 -7.20
CA PRO A 60 -9.91 19.02 -8.05
C PRO A 60 -8.60 19.77 -8.33
N ALA A 61 -8.10 19.62 -9.57
CA ALA A 61 -7.16 20.56 -10.13
C ALA A 61 -7.84 21.94 -10.13
N LYS A 62 -7.32 22.86 -9.31
CA LYS A 62 -7.64 24.28 -9.44
C LYS A 62 -7.11 24.74 -10.80
N SER A 63 -7.99 24.79 -11.79
CA SER A 63 -7.81 25.62 -12.97
C SER A 63 -7.87 27.08 -12.55
N ALA A 64 -6.78 27.82 -12.74
CA ALA A 64 -6.81 29.28 -12.77
C ALA A 64 -5.74 29.78 -13.74
N SER A 65 -6.18 30.21 -14.92
CA SER A 65 -6.04 31.61 -15.40
C SER A 65 -6.09 31.69 -16.93
N PRO A 66 -6.63 32.80 -17.45
CA PRO A 66 -5.91 33.57 -18.45
C PRO A 66 -5.41 34.89 -17.86
N ALA A 67 -4.25 35.30 -18.36
CA ALA A 67 -3.47 36.43 -17.91
C ALA A 67 -4.11 37.79 -18.22
N LYS A 68 -3.86 38.76 -17.33
CA LYS A 68 -3.71 40.18 -17.69
C LYS A 68 -2.77 40.87 -16.68
N SER A 69 -1.64 41.36 -17.16
CA SER A 69 -0.76 42.31 -16.44
C SER A 69 -1.13 43.76 -16.85
N PRO A 70 -0.52 44.83 -16.31
CA PRO A 70 0.41 44.96 -15.17
C PRO A 70 -0.02 46.05 -14.14
N GLY A 71 0.45 45.98 -12.89
CA GLY A 71 0.21 47.05 -11.90
C GLY A 71 1.15 46.97 -10.69
N LYS A 72 1.74 48.10 -10.34
CA LYS A 72 2.92 48.31 -9.48
C LYS A 72 2.68 48.10 -7.97
N ASN A 73 3.78 47.74 -7.29
CA ASN A 73 4.15 47.98 -5.89
C ASN A 73 3.06 48.05 -4.80
N SER A 74 3.05 47.05 -3.92
CA SER A 74 3.20 47.27 -2.48
C SER A 74 3.43 45.93 -1.80
N THR A 75 4.52 45.81 -1.05
CA THR A 75 4.95 44.63 -0.30
C THR A 75 4.00 44.41 0.89
N PRO A 76 3.21 43.32 0.97
CA PRO A 76 2.52 42.96 2.19
C PRO A 76 3.42 42.04 3.02
N ALA A 77 3.60 42.38 4.28
CA ALA A 77 4.40 41.65 5.26
C ALA A 77 4.16 40.13 5.20
N ALA A 78 5.26 39.37 5.19
CA ALA A 78 5.24 37.92 5.13
C ALA A 78 4.43 37.32 6.30
N LYS A 79 3.24 36.81 5.97
CA LYS A 79 2.50 35.87 6.81
C LYS A 79 3.42 34.68 7.13
N PRO A 80 3.51 34.20 8.39
CA PRO A 80 4.37 33.09 8.73
C PRO A 80 4.08 31.90 7.81
N ALA A 81 5.13 31.37 7.20
CA ALA A 81 5.04 30.19 6.35
C ALA A 81 4.40 29.05 7.15
N VAL A 82 3.18 28.67 6.75
CA VAL A 82 2.54 27.44 7.22
C VAL A 82 3.47 26.31 6.83
N LYS A 83 4.11 25.68 7.81
CA LYS A 83 4.94 24.49 7.65
C LYS A 83 4.11 23.46 6.90
N ALA A 84 4.45 23.21 5.64
CA ALA A 84 3.75 22.24 4.81
C ALA A 84 3.73 20.88 5.53
N THR A 85 2.54 20.36 5.79
CA THR A 85 2.37 19.01 6.32
C THR A 85 2.99 18.04 5.30
N PRO A 86 3.95 17.18 5.69
CA PRO A 86 4.55 16.24 4.77
C PRO A 86 3.47 15.29 4.23
N VAL A 87 3.22 15.32 2.92
CA VAL A 87 2.31 14.40 2.25
C VAL A 87 2.96 13.02 2.28
N VAL A 88 2.39 12.10 3.06
CA VAL A 88 2.85 10.71 3.15
C VAL A 88 2.57 10.01 1.81
N GLN A 89 3.60 9.77 1.01
CA GLN A 89 3.47 9.07 -0.26
C GLN A 89 3.47 7.55 -0.01
N LYS A 90 2.40 6.85 -0.41
CA LYS A 90 2.33 5.38 -0.37
C LYS A 90 2.84 4.79 -1.69
N LYS A 91 3.68 3.75 -1.60
CA LYS A 91 4.10 2.94 -2.75
C LYS A 91 3.65 1.50 -2.57
N THR A 92 3.19 0.90 -3.66
CA THR A 92 2.86 -0.52 -3.77
C THR A 92 3.95 -1.21 -4.58
N ILE A 93 4.45 -2.33 -4.07
CA ILE A 93 5.48 -3.13 -4.73
C ILE A 93 5.11 -4.60 -4.78
N ILE A 94 5.76 -5.33 -5.67
CA ILE A 94 5.68 -6.79 -5.74
C ILE A 94 6.45 -7.42 -4.58
N ALA A 95 5.81 -8.35 -3.87
CA ALA A 95 6.33 -9.02 -2.68
C ALA A 95 6.90 -10.43 -2.95
N VAL A 96 6.86 -10.92 -4.18
CA VAL A 96 7.42 -12.24 -4.56
C VAL A 96 8.55 -12.08 -5.59
N ASP A 97 9.42 -13.08 -5.71
CA ASP A 97 10.58 -13.00 -6.62
C ASP A 97 10.19 -13.05 -8.10
N GLN A 98 9.10 -13.77 -8.41
CA GLN A 98 8.57 -13.88 -9.77
C GLN A 98 7.04 -13.79 -9.69
N ALA A 99 6.50 -12.62 -9.98
CA ALA A 99 5.06 -12.41 -10.00
C ALA A 99 4.55 -12.52 -11.44
N PRO A 100 3.65 -13.48 -11.75
CA PRO A 100 3.06 -13.60 -13.06
C PRO A 100 2.12 -12.42 -13.36
N VAL A 101 2.31 -11.80 -14.51
CA VAL A 101 1.39 -10.81 -15.07
C VAL A 101 0.53 -11.53 -16.10
N TYR A 102 -0.77 -11.52 -15.88
CA TYR A 102 -1.77 -12.22 -16.67
C TYR A 102 -2.33 -11.33 -17.79
N SER A 103 -2.71 -11.93 -18.91
CA SER A 103 -3.33 -11.23 -20.04
C SER A 103 -4.76 -10.74 -19.74
N THR A 104 -5.45 -11.39 -18.82
CA THR A 104 -6.78 -11.01 -18.29
C THR A 104 -6.78 -11.12 -16.76
N PRO A 105 -7.74 -10.53 -16.02
CA PRO A 105 -7.76 -10.55 -14.55
C PRO A 105 -8.24 -11.90 -14.01
N ALA A 106 -7.54 -12.98 -14.36
CA ALA A 106 -7.79 -14.34 -13.92
C ALA A 106 -6.47 -15.10 -13.81
N THR A 107 -6.30 -15.89 -12.74
CA THR A 107 -5.06 -16.68 -12.53
C THR A 107 -4.90 -17.85 -13.50
N THR A 108 -5.96 -18.21 -14.21
CA THR A 108 -5.96 -19.22 -15.27
C THR A 108 -5.61 -18.65 -16.65
N ALA A 109 -5.49 -17.33 -16.76
CA ALA A 109 -5.14 -16.67 -18.01
C ALA A 109 -3.67 -16.89 -18.39
N SER A 110 -3.33 -16.61 -19.65
CA SER A 110 -1.95 -16.71 -20.11
C SER A 110 -1.07 -15.67 -19.40
N VAL A 111 0.14 -16.10 -19.03
CA VAL A 111 1.16 -15.21 -18.46
C VAL A 111 1.84 -14.44 -19.59
N THR A 112 1.74 -13.12 -19.56
CA THR A 112 2.38 -12.22 -20.52
C THR A 112 3.85 -11.99 -20.18
N THR A 113 4.16 -11.85 -18.88
CA THR A 113 5.52 -11.64 -18.39
C THR A 113 5.60 -11.92 -16.88
N ASN A 114 6.82 -11.95 -16.33
CA ASN A 114 7.07 -12.05 -14.90
C ASN A 114 7.79 -10.79 -14.42
N LEU A 115 7.31 -10.22 -13.32
CA LEU A 115 7.94 -9.06 -12.68
C LEU A 115 8.62 -9.48 -11.37
N TRP A 116 9.73 -8.81 -11.07
CA TRP A 116 10.59 -9.12 -9.93
C TRP A 116 10.15 -8.39 -8.65
N TYR A 117 10.63 -8.88 -7.50
CA TYR A 117 10.40 -8.26 -6.20
C TYR A 117 10.80 -6.78 -6.15
N GLY A 118 9.98 -5.96 -5.51
CA GLY A 118 10.26 -4.52 -5.35
C GLY A 118 9.89 -3.68 -6.57
N TYR A 119 9.43 -4.28 -7.67
CA TYR A 119 8.88 -3.55 -8.81
C TYR A 119 7.69 -2.71 -8.35
N GLU A 120 7.68 -1.41 -8.69
CA GLU A 120 6.61 -0.48 -8.32
C GLU A 120 5.35 -0.73 -9.15
N VAL A 121 4.24 -1.01 -8.47
CA VAL A 121 2.95 -1.28 -9.10
C VAL A 121 2.08 -0.03 -9.02
N LYS A 122 1.78 0.53 -10.18
CA LYS A 122 0.81 1.63 -10.36
C LYS A 122 -0.51 1.05 -10.84
N ASP A 123 -1.33 0.61 -9.89
CA ASP A 123 -2.65 0.06 -10.19
C ASP A 123 -3.57 1.14 -10.78
N LYS A 124 -4.08 0.88 -11.99
CA LYS A 124 -5.09 1.73 -12.66
C LYS A 124 -6.51 1.48 -12.15
N GLY A 125 -6.70 0.48 -11.31
CA GLY A 125 -7.99 0.10 -10.75
C GLY A 125 -8.84 -0.76 -11.70
N GLY A 126 -10.13 -0.87 -11.37
CA GLY A 126 -11.12 -1.64 -12.14
C GLY A 126 -11.39 -3.06 -11.61
N PHE A 127 -10.49 -3.62 -10.80
CA PHE A 127 -10.62 -4.98 -10.26
C PHE A 127 -10.28 -5.05 -8.77
N THR A 128 -11.00 -5.87 -8.03
CA THR A 128 -10.83 -6.08 -6.58
C THR A 128 -9.56 -6.86 -6.27
N ASP A 129 -9.33 -7.95 -7.00
CA ASP A 129 -8.28 -8.93 -6.72
C ASP A 129 -7.04 -8.79 -7.61
N PHE A 130 -7.15 -7.96 -8.65
CA PHE A 130 -6.09 -7.71 -9.61
C PHE A 130 -5.76 -6.22 -9.67
N ALA A 131 -4.47 -5.92 -9.74
CA ALA A 131 -3.96 -4.62 -10.14
C ALA A 131 -3.85 -4.60 -11.66
N SER A 132 -4.41 -3.57 -12.28
CA SER A 132 -4.32 -3.33 -13.71
C SER A 132 -3.10 -2.45 -13.98
N ILE A 133 -2.14 -2.97 -14.75
CA ILE A 133 -0.90 -2.28 -15.13
C ILE A 133 -0.74 -2.30 -16.66
N ASP A 134 0.17 -1.50 -17.20
CA ASP A 134 0.40 -1.43 -18.65
C ASP A 134 0.69 -2.79 -19.31
N GLN A 135 1.30 -3.72 -18.56
CA GLN A 135 1.71 -5.03 -19.03
C GLN A 135 0.64 -6.13 -18.87
N GLY A 136 -0.50 -5.83 -18.21
CA GLY A 136 -1.57 -6.77 -17.94
C GLY A 136 -2.08 -6.70 -16.49
N TYR A 137 -2.43 -7.85 -15.92
CA TYR A 137 -3.09 -7.96 -14.63
C TYR A 137 -2.25 -8.73 -13.63
N LEU A 138 -2.08 -8.17 -12.43
CA LEU A 138 -1.26 -8.75 -11.38
C LEU A 138 -2.10 -9.03 -10.15
N SER A 139 -2.02 -10.22 -9.54
CA SER A 139 -2.80 -10.49 -8.33
C SER A 139 -2.36 -9.59 -7.17
N LYS A 140 -3.32 -8.92 -6.53
CA LYS A 140 -3.09 -8.03 -5.39
C LYS A 140 -2.57 -8.76 -4.15
N THR A 141 -2.81 -10.07 -4.06
CA THR A 141 -2.27 -10.94 -3.00
C THR A 141 -0.74 -11.03 -3.01
N LEU A 142 -0.11 -10.73 -4.16
CA LEU A 142 1.34 -10.74 -4.33
C LEU A 142 1.98 -9.37 -4.04
N LEU A 143 1.19 -8.40 -3.59
CA LEU A 143 1.62 -7.02 -3.40
C LEU A 143 1.78 -6.67 -1.93
N THR A 144 2.64 -5.71 -1.66
CA THR A 144 2.76 -5.08 -0.35
C THR A 144 2.97 -3.59 -0.51
N GLN A 145 2.80 -2.83 0.57
CA GLN A 145 2.86 -1.38 0.54
C GLN A 145 3.74 -0.83 1.65
N TYR A 146 4.34 0.33 1.39
CA TYR A 146 5.06 1.10 2.40
C TYR A 146 4.87 2.60 2.17
N ASN A 147 5.01 3.37 3.24
CA ASN A 147 5.08 4.82 3.20
C ASN A 147 6.52 5.22 2.86
N VAL A 148 6.69 6.05 1.83
CA VAL A 148 7.99 6.64 1.50
C VAL A 148 8.36 7.63 2.59
N ILE A 149 9.62 7.57 3.04
CA ILE A 149 10.19 8.52 3.99
C ILE A 149 11.43 9.16 3.38
N THR A 150 11.90 10.25 3.98
CA THR A 150 13.23 10.78 3.65
C THR A 150 14.27 9.68 3.89
N PRO A 151 15.08 9.33 2.87
CA PRO A 151 16.06 8.27 3.01
C PRO A 151 16.98 8.49 4.20
N LYS A 152 17.20 7.43 4.98
CA LYS A 152 18.07 7.47 6.16
C LYS A 152 18.84 6.16 6.31
N LYS A 153 19.90 6.20 7.10
CA LYS A 153 20.71 5.04 7.43
C LYS A 153 20.49 4.67 8.89
N VAL A 154 20.27 3.38 9.13
CA VAL A 154 20.22 2.78 10.47
C VAL A 154 21.19 1.60 10.52
N ARG A 155 21.43 1.02 11.70
CA ARG A 155 22.29 -0.16 11.83
C ARG A 155 21.52 -1.32 12.43
N ILE A 156 21.92 -2.54 12.06
CA ILE A 156 21.45 -3.75 12.74
C ILE A 156 22.05 -3.78 14.15
N GLN A 157 21.20 -4.01 15.15
CA GLN A 157 21.58 -4.02 16.58
C GLN A 157 21.49 -5.42 17.21
N ALA A 158 20.90 -6.38 16.51
CA ALA A 158 20.92 -7.79 16.89
C ALA A 158 22.02 -8.56 16.12
N ASP A 159 22.36 -9.77 16.56
CA ASP A 159 23.35 -10.62 15.88
C ASP A 159 23.05 -10.80 14.38
N LYS A 160 21.76 -10.88 14.05
CA LYS A 160 21.25 -10.90 12.66
C LYS A 160 19.97 -10.09 12.53
N GLY A 161 19.89 -9.30 11.46
CA GLY A 161 18.68 -8.62 11.00
C GLY A 161 18.15 -9.26 9.73
N TYR A 162 17.05 -10.03 9.83
CA TYR A 162 16.39 -10.65 8.69
C TYR A 162 15.58 -9.63 7.88
N PHE A 163 15.66 -9.75 6.56
CA PHE A 163 14.87 -9.00 5.60
C PHE A 163 13.78 -9.90 5.03
N TYR A 164 12.55 -9.41 5.04
CA TYR A 164 11.35 -10.14 4.70
C TYR A 164 10.68 -9.57 3.45
N ALA A 165 9.92 -10.41 2.75
CA ALA A 165 9.19 -10.04 1.54
C ALA A 165 8.08 -9.02 1.82
N THR A 166 7.34 -9.22 2.91
CA THR A 166 6.28 -8.31 3.39
C THR A 166 6.62 -7.88 4.83
N PRO A 167 5.94 -6.88 5.43
CA PRO A 167 6.16 -6.47 6.82
C PRO A 167 5.61 -7.49 7.82
N SER A 168 6.09 -8.73 7.75
CA SER A 168 5.75 -9.83 8.64
C SER A 168 6.89 -10.84 8.67
N THR A 169 7.19 -11.35 9.87
CA THR A 169 8.15 -12.45 10.10
C THR A 169 7.67 -13.79 9.53
N GLU A 170 6.37 -13.93 9.26
CA GLU A 170 5.79 -15.13 8.64
C GLU A 170 6.01 -15.15 7.12
N SER A 171 6.41 -14.02 6.53
CA SER A 171 6.65 -13.93 5.09
C SER A 171 8.02 -14.50 4.71
N LYS A 172 8.22 -14.69 3.40
CA LYS A 172 9.48 -15.24 2.89
C LYS A 172 10.67 -14.38 3.32
N ALA A 173 11.62 -14.98 4.03
CA ALA A 173 12.93 -14.38 4.29
C ALA A 173 13.72 -14.25 2.98
N ARG A 174 14.18 -13.03 2.69
CA ARG A 174 14.98 -12.68 1.50
C ARG A 174 16.48 -12.71 1.77
N GLY A 175 16.87 -12.62 3.04
CA GLY A 175 18.26 -12.65 3.48
C GLY A 175 18.41 -12.06 4.87
N SER A 176 19.66 -11.89 5.30
CA SER A 176 19.98 -11.28 6.60
C SER A 176 21.24 -10.46 6.52
N ALA A 177 21.30 -9.37 7.27
CA ALA A 177 22.51 -8.61 7.53
C ALA A 177 23.02 -8.88 8.94
N SER A 178 24.35 -8.86 9.12
CA SER A 178 25.01 -9.09 10.41
C SER A 178 24.88 -7.89 11.34
N LEU A 179 25.19 -8.08 12.63
CA LEU A 179 25.35 -7.02 13.60
C LEU A 179 26.17 -5.84 13.05
N HIS A 180 25.69 -4.62 13.33
CA HIS A 180 26.24 -3.33 12.88
C HIS A 180 26.25 -3.07 11.37
N ALA A 181 25.72 -3.99 10.55
CA ALA A 181 25.53 -3.74 9.13
C ALA A 181 24.62 -2.53 8.91
N GLU A 182 24.97 -1.68 7.95
CA GLU A 182 24.19 -0.50 7.59
C GLU A 182 22.96 -0.91 6.78
N VAL A 183 21.81 -0.32 7.10
CA VAL A 183 20.57 -0.44 6.34
C VAL A 183 20.21 0.92 5.75
N SER A 184 20.15 0.99 4.41
CA SER A 184 19.63 2.14 3.69
C SER A 184 18.10 2.06 3.64
N VAL A 185 17.44 2.87 4.46
CA VAL A 185 15.98 2.90 4.59
C VAL A 185 15.40 3.95 3.65
N VAL A 186 14.38 3.57 2.89
CA VAL A 186 13.67 4.45 1.94
C VAL A 186 12.16 4.52 2.22
N GLY A 187 11.67 3.65 3.10
CA GLY A 187 10.27 3.61 3.47
C GLY A 187 10.02 2.90 4.78
N GLU A 188 8.77 2.95 5.23
CA GLU A 188 8.34 2.26 6.43
C GLU A 188 6.90 1.77 6.33
N ASN A 189 6.61 0.69 7.05
CA ASN A 189 5.26 0.20 7.27
C ASN A 189 5.15 -0.17 8.74
N GLN A 190 4.43 0.64 9.53
CA GLN A 190 4.24 0.43 10.97
C GLN A 190 5.59 0.22 11.70
N THR A 191 5.82 -0.97 12.23
CA THR A 191 7.04 -1.40 12.96
C THR A 191 8.14 -1.91 12.06
N TRP A 192 8.04 -1.72 10.75
CA TRP A 192 8.99 -2.20 9.75
C TRP A 192 9.59 -1.05 8.95
N TYR A 193 10.88 -1.15 8.66
CA TYR A 193 11.53 -0.37 7.62
C TYR A 193 11.56 -1.16 6.32
N PHE A 194 11.34 -0.47 5.20
CA PHE A 194 11.64 -0.98 3.86
C PHE A 194 12.95 -0.34 3.38
N GLY A 195 13.89 -1.18 2.97
CA GLY A 195 15.22 -0.72 2.58
C GLY A 195 16.11 -1.84 2.07
N SER A 196 17.40 -1.54 2.02
CA SER A 196 18.42 -2.47 1.58
C SER A 196 19.63 -2.50 2.49
N SER A 197 20.34 -3.62 2.47
CA SER A 197 21.62 -3.82 3.14
C SER A 197 22.48 -4.80 2.32
N LYS A 198 23.62 -5.22 2.84
CA LYS A 198 24.44 -6.28 2.27
C LYS A 198 24.55 -7.44 3.27
N ASP A 199 24.50 -8.66 2.75
CA ASP A 199 24.80 -9.85 3.55
C ASP A 199 26.32 -9.99 3.80
N SER A 200 26.71 -11.06 4.51
CA SER A 200 28.12 -11.34 4.82
C SER A 200 29.00 -11.57 3.59
N ASN A 201 28.41 -11.90 2.44
CA ASN A 201 29.11 -12.11 1.17
C ASN A 201 29.11 -10.84 0.30
N GLY A 202 28.60 -9.73 0.82
CA GLY A 202 28.49 -8.46 0.10
C GLY A 202 27.32 -8.40 -0.88
N LYS A 203 26.46 -9.42 -0.93
CA LYS A 203 25.28 -9.43 -1.83
C LYS A 203 24.22 -8.49 -1.28
N VAL A 204 23.65 -7.66 -2.16
CA VAL A 204 22.59 -6.74 -1.80
C VAL A 204 21.32 -7.51 -1.45
N ILE A 205 20.76 -7.21 -0.29
CA ILE A 205 19.45 -7.68 0.17
C ILE A 205 18.51 -6.48 0.24
N VAL A 206 17.29 -6.68 -0.24
CA VAL A 206 16.23 -5.67 -0.24
C VAL A 206 14.99 -6.29 0.39
N GLY A 207 14.35 -5.60 1.32
CA GLY A 207 13.12 -6.07 1.94
C GLY A 207 12.73 -5.29 3.19
N PHE A 208 11.80 -5.87 3.95
CA PHE A 208 11.32 -5.33 5.21
C PHE A 208 12.16 -5.85 6.39
N VAL A 209 12.63 -4.95 7.24
CA VAL A 209 13.36 -5.26 8.48
C VAL A 209 12.66 -4.61 9.66
N SER A 210 12.58 -5.32 10.79
CA SER A 210 11.93 -4.79 11.99
C SER A 210 12.67 -3.58 12.54
N LYS A 211 11.94 -2.52 12.90
CA LYS A 211 12.46 -1.33 13.61
C LYS A 211 13.03 -1.66 14.99
N SER A 212 12.60 -2.77 15.60
CA SER A 212 13.19 -3.24 16.86
C SER A 212 14.58 -3.86 16.70
N ILE A 213 14.96 -4.20 15.47
CA ILE A 213 16.24 -4.85 15.14
C ILE A 213 17.20 -3.87 14.43
N ALA A 214 16.65 -2.86 13.74
CA ALA A 214 17.42 -1.89 12.99
C ALA A 214 17.09 -0.46 13.46
N TYR A 215 18.02 0.18 14.19
CA TYR A 215 17.89 1.56 14.67
C TYR A 215 19.25 2.27 14.78
#